data_AF-U9U699-F1
#
_entry.id   AF-U9U699-F1
#
_cell.length_a   1.000
_cell.length_b   1.000
_cell.length_c   1.000
_cell.angle_alpha   90.00
_cell.angle_beta   90.00
_cell.angle_gamma   90.00
#
_symmetry.space_group_name_H-M   'P 1'
#
loop_
_entity.id
_entity.type
_entity.pdbx_description
1 polymer ?
#
loop_
_entity_poly.entity_id
_entity_poly.type
_entity_poly.pdbx_seq_one_letter_code
_entity_poly.pdbx_strand_id
1 'polypeptide(L)'
;KTREVSRAEYGILDSHYSLGEALEKKLAEFASIHPLQTARILLNVEIKRQFPSDMSCNIFNKKKRSAKNIYNIFKTEGLGRDEIKRIRRISPSSFGKFTDKEIKIIQERIRTNSSRPNWLEDQFDGLDLNEDGYQC
;
A
#
# COMPACT_ATOMS: atom_id res chain seq x y z
N LYS A 1 -12.01 -24.78 4.44
CA LYS A 1 -12.62 -23.64 5.17
C LYS A 1 -12.19 -22.35 4.50
N THR A 2 -13.05 -21.79 3.65
CA THR A 2 -12.83 -20.50 2.99
C THR A 2 -13.08 -19.42 4.03
N ARG A 3 -12.02 -18.73 4.49
CA ARG A 3 -12.18 -17.55 5.36
C ARG A 3 -12.79 -16.45 4.49
N GLU A 4 -14.07 -16.18 4.67
CA GLU A 4 -14.65 -14.91 4.24
C GLU A 4 -13.95 -13.80 5.00
N VAL A 5 -13.51 -12.77 4.28
CA VAL A 5 -12.97 -11.54 4.87
C VAL A 5 -14.04 -11.00 5.80
N SER A 6 -13.74 -10.86 7.08
CA SER A 6 -14.67 -10.19 7.98
C SER A 6 -14.88 -8.76 7.48
N ARG A 7 -16.08 -8.21 7.58
CA ARG A 7 -16.39 -6.82 7.16
C ARG A 7 -15.37 -5.79 7.72
N ALA A 8 -14.79 -6.10 8.88
CA ALA A 8 -13.73 -5.33 9.52
C ALA A 8 -12.40 -5.36 8.75
N GLU A 9 -11.92 -6.52 8.28
CA GLU A 9 -10.66 -6.64 7.54
C GLU A 9 -10.70 -5.91 6.19
N TYR A 10 -11.83 -6.00 5.48
CA TYR A 10 -12.06 -5.22 4.27
C TYR A 10 -12.03 -3.72 4.57
N GLY A 11 -12.71 -3.28 5.63
CA GLY A 11 -12.72 -1.87 6.05
C GLY A 11 -11.30 -1.33 6.33
N ILE A 12 -10.41 -2.18 6.89
CA ILE A 12 -9.03 -1.80 7.13
C ILE A 12 -8.25 -1.66 5.81
N LEU A 13 -8.33 -2.63 4.89
CA LEU A 13 -7.65 -2.53 3.59
C LEU A 13 -8.15 -1.34 2.77
N ASP A 14 -9.47 -1.12 2.78
CA ASP A 14 -10.13 -0.03 2.10
C ASP A 14 -9.70 1.36 2.64
N SER A 15 -9.56 1.47 3.96
CA SER A 15 -9.01 2.66 4.61
C SER A 15 -7.54 2.90 4.22
N HIS A 16 -6.74 1.84 4.12
CA HIS A 16 -5.35 1.95 3.68
C HIS A 16 -5.24 2.36 2.21
N TYR A 17 -6.11 1.85 1.33
CA TYR A 17 -6.17 2.27 -0.06
C TYR A 17 -6.52 3.76 -0.18
N SER A 18 -7.57 4.20 0.52
CA SER A 18 -8.00 5.60 0.53
C SER A 18 -6.89 6.53 1.06
N LEU A 19 -6.18 6.09 2.11
CA LEU A 19 -5.00 6.80 2.61
C LEU A 19 -3.92 6.88 1.53
N GLY A 20 -3.56 5.76 0.90
CA GLY A 20 -2.54 5.72 -0.17
C GLY A 20 -2.87 6.63 -1.35
N GLU A 21 -4.14 6.67 -1.77
CA GLU A 21 -4.62 7.58 -2.81
C GLU A 21 -4.44 9.05 -2.39
N ALA A 22 -4.87 9.41 -1.18
CA ALA A 22 -4.71 10.76 -0.64
C ALA A 22 -3.22 11.17 -0.55
N LEU A 23 -2.34 10.24 -0.16
CA LEU A 23 -0.90 10.47 -0.12
C LEU A 23 -0.33 10.78 -1.51
N GLU A 24 -0.75 10.05 -2.54
CA GLU A 24 -0.30 10.31 -3.91
C GLU A 24 -0.81 11.65 -4.43
N LYS A 25 -2.09 11.95 -4.25
CA LYS A 25 -2.69 13.23 -4.68
C LYS A 25 -1.99 14.41 -4.00
N LYS A 26 -1.79 14.36 -2.68
CA LYS A 26 -1.07 15.41 -1.94
C LYS A 26 0.38 15.53 -2.35
N LEU A 27 1.06 14.41 -2.63
CA LEU A 27 2.42 14.46 -3.15
C LEU A 27 2.47 15.15 -4.52
N ALA A 28 1.54 14.85 -5.41
CA ALA A 28 1.45 15.47 -6.74
C ALA A 28 1.16 16.97 -6.63
N GLU A 29 0.25 17.38 -5.75
CA GLU A 29 0.00 18.79 -5.43
C GLU A 29 1.29 19.50 -5.00
N PHE A 30 2.01 18.98 -4.01
CA PHE A 30 3.26 19.59 -3.56
C PHE A 30 4.36 19.55 -4.62
N ALA A 31 4.46 18.46 -5.39
CA ALA A 31 5.47 18.31 -6.43
C ALA A 31 5.22 19.22 -7.64
N SER A 32 4.00 19.73 -7.81
CA SER A 32 3.68 20.73 -8.84
C SER A 32 4.26 22.12 -8.54
N ILE A 33 4.57 22.39 -7.26
CA ILE A 33 5.01 23.71 -6.78
C ILE A 33 6.45 23.66 -6.24
N HIS A 34 6.88 22.50 -5.74
CA HIS A 34 8.16 22.33 -5.06
C HIS A 34 8.98 21.21 -5.67
N PRO A 35 10.33 21.26 -5.55
CA PRO A 35 11.17 20.12 -5.85
C PRO A 35 10.71 18.87 -5.10
N LEU A 36 10.85 17.70 -5.72
CA LEU A 36 10.33 16.44 -5.19
C LEU A 36 10.77 16.15 -3.75
N GLN A 37 12.01 16.52 -3.38
CA GLN A 37 12.53 16.34 -2.03
C GLN A 37 11.76 17.19 -1.01
N THR A 38 11.50 18.46 -1.32
CA THR A 38 10.69 19.37 -0.49
C THR A 38 9.23 18.91 -0.42
N ALA A 39 8.66 18.46 -1.54
CA ALA A 39 7.31 17.91 -1.56
C ALA A 39 7.14 16.69 -0.63
N ARG A 40 8.15 15.82 -0.57
CA ARG A 40 8.18 14.67 0.36
C ARG A 40 8.26 15.11 1.82
N ILE A 41 9.02 16.16 2.14
CA ILE A 41 9.13 16.71 3.50
C ILE A 41 7.79 17.32 3.92
N LEU A 42 7.19 18.16 3.07
CA LEU A 42 5.88 18.78 3.33
C LEU A 42 4.80 17.72 3.53
N LEU A 43 4.78 16.69 2.67
CA LEU A 43 3.89 15.55 2.83
C LEU A 43 4.10 14.85 4.18
N ASN A 44 5.34 14.59 4.60
CA ASN A 44 5.62 13.97 5.90
C ASN A 44 5.10 14.80 7.08
N VAL A 45 5.27 16.12 7.02
CA VAL A 45 4.77 17.04 8.06
C VAL A 45 3.25 17.00 8.11
N GLU A 46 2.59 17.06 6.94
CA GLU A 46 1.13 17.05 6.84
C GLU A 46 0.53 15.75 7.36
N ILE A 47 1.08 14.60 6.95
CA ILE A 47 0.61 13.31 7.43
C ILE A 47 0.84 13.21 8.95
N LYS A 48 2.03 13.57 9.46
CA LYS A 48 2.33 13.48 10.90
C LYS A 48 1.33 14.27 11.76
N ARG A 49 0.81 15.40 11.27
CA ARG A 49 -0.22 16.20 11.97
C ARG A 49 -1.56 15.47 12.13
N GLN A 50 -1.84 14.50 11.27
CA GLN A 50 -3.10 13.74 11.29
C GLN A 50 -3.03 12.50 12.21
N PHE A 51 -1.86 12.17 12.76
CA PHE A 51 -1.68 11.05 13.67
C PHE A 51 -1.52 11.51 15.12
N PRO A 52 -1.89 10.66 16.10
CA PRO A 52 -1.64 10.93 17.51
C PRO A 52 -0.15 11.19 17.77
N SER A 53 0.15 12.19 18.60
CA SER A 53 1.53 12.61 18.90
C SER A 53 2.35 11.55 19.65
N ASP A 54 1.68 10.61 20.33
CA ASP A 54 2.26 9.48 21.04
C ASP A 54 2.57 8.28 20.12
N MET A 55 2.20 8.34 18.83
CA MET A 55 2.51 7.28 17.88
C MET A 55 4.01 7.22 17.56
N SER A 56 4.61 6.04 17.73
CA SER A 56 6.02 5.85 17.40
C SER A 56 6.30 6.01 15.90
N CYS A 57 7.48 6.56 15.57
CA CYS A 57 7.92 6.76 14.20
C CYS A 57 7.92 5.45 13.39
N ASN A 58 8.26 4.32 14.03
CA ASN A 58 8.26 3.01 13.40
C ASN A 58 6.85 2.56 13.00
N ILE A 59 5.85 2.74 13.86
CA ILE A 59 4.45 2.39 13.56
C ILE A 59 3.93 3.29 12.43
N PHE A 60 4.23 4.58 12.49
CA PHE A 60 3.87 5.55 11.46
C PHE A 60 4.43 5.14 10.08
N ASN A 61 5.73 4.87 10.01
CA ASN A 61 6.40 4.49 8.76
C ASN A 61 5.83 3.17 8.19
N LYS A 62 5.53 2.18 9.04
CA LYS A 62 4.91 0.92 8.62
C LYS A 62 3.52 1.15 8.01
N LYS A 63 2.67 1.94 8.68
CA LYS A 63 1.33 2.29 8.16
C LYS A 63 1.40 3.05 6.83
N LYS A 64 2.26 4.06 6.75
CA LYS A 64 2.47 4.86 5.54
C LYS A 64 2.94 3.99 4.38
N ARG A 65 3.93 3.12 4.60
CA ARG A 65 4.48 2.23 3.57
C ARG A 65 3.43 1.21 3.12
N SER A 66 2.71 0.59 4.05
CA SER A 66 1.59 -0.30 3.74
C SER A 66 0.53 0.39 2.87
N ALA A 67 0.06 1.59 3.25
CA ALA A 67 -0.93 2.35 2.49
C ALA A 67 -0.45 2.69 1.08
N LYS A 68 0.79 3.17 0.94
CA LYS A 68 1.41 3.44 -0.37
C LYS A 68 1.46 2.18 -1.23
N ASN A 69 1.88 1.06 -0.66
CA ASN A 69 2.06 -0.19 -1.37
C ASN A 69 0.73 -0.80 -1.82
N ILE A 70 -0.27 -0.83 -0.93
CA ILE A 70 -1.64 -1.26 -1.26
C ILE A 70 -2.16 -0.42 -2.42
N TYR A 71 -2.13 0.90 -2.31
CA TYR A 71 -2.64 1.76 -3.38
C TYR A 71 -1.86 1.56 -4.69
N ASN A 72 -0.53 1.45 -4.65
CA ASN A 72 0.28 1.19 -5.85
C ASN A 72 -0.07 -0.13 -6.54
N ILE A 73 -0.35 -1.19 -5.79
CA ILE A 73 -0.73 -2.49 -6.37
C ILE A 73 -2.13 -2.41 -6.97
N PHE A 74 -3.08 -1.83 -6.25
CA PHE A 74 -4.50 -1.84 -6.63
C PHE A 74 -4.92 -0.73 -7.59
N LYS A 75 -4.07 0.29 -7.80
CA LYS A 75 -4.27 1.28 -8.88
C LYS A 75 -3.77 0.77 -10.24
N THR A 76 -3.12 -0.38 -10.28
CA THR A 76 -2.60 -0.96 -11.53
C THR A 76 -3.73 -1.38 -12.44
N GLU A 77 -3.57 -1.10 -13.72
CA GLU A 77 -4.50 -1.49 -14.78
C GLU A 77 -4.82 -3.00 -14.71
N GLY A 78 -6.12 -3.32 -14.72
CA GLY A 78 -6.62 -4.68 -14.48
C GLY A 78 -6.99 -4.97 -13.02
N LEU A 79 -6.68 -4.07 -12.08
CA LEU A 79 -7.21 -4.07 -10.72
C LEU A 79 -7.94 -2.77 -10.42
N GLY A 80 -8.88 -2.85 -9.48
CA GLY A 80 -9.55 -1.69 -8.92
C GLY A 80 -9.74 -1.85 -7.43
N ARG A 81 -10.23 -0.79 -6.77
CA ARG A 81 -10.54 -0.81 -5.33
C ARG A 81 -11.44 -1.99 -4.92
N ASP A 82 -12.31 -2.46 -5.81
CA ASP A 82 -13.18 -3.62 -5.56
C ASP A 82 -12.42 -4.95 -5.45
N GLU A 83 -11.27 -5.09 -6.10
CA GLU A 83 -10.45 -6.31 -6.06
C GLU A 83 -9.79 -6.51 -4.69
N ILE A 84 -9.70 -5.45 -3.88
CA ILE A 84 -9.24 -5.52 -2.49
C ILE A 84 -10.10 -6.49 -1.68
N LYS A 85 -11.40 -6.58 -1.98
CA LYS A 85 -12.35 -7.52 -1.32
C LYS A 85 -11.96 -8.98 -1.53
N ARG A 86 -11.13 -9.28 -2.54
CA ARG A 86 -10.70 -10.65 -2.87
C ARG A 86 -9.48 -11.10 -2.07
N ILE A 87 -8.76 -10.19 -1.39
CA ILE A 87 -7.67 -10.55 -0.48
C ILE A 87 -8.27 -11.15 0.80
N ARG A 88 -7.98 -12.42 1.05
CA ARG A 88 -8.44 -13.22 2.19
C ARG A 88 -7.34 -13.61 3.17
N ARG A 89 -6.09 -13.72 2.71
CA ARG A 89 -4.99 -14.30 3.49
C ARG A 89 -3.91 -13.30 3.91
N ILE A 90 -3.87 -12.14 3.26
CA ILE A 90 -2.77 -11.17 3.44
C ILE A 90 -3.23 -10.02 4.33
N SER A 91 -2.52 -9.81 5.43
CA SER A 91 -2.79 -8.68 6.33
C SER A 91 -2.40 -7.34 5.66
N PRO A 92 -3.12 -6.24 5.93
CA PRO A 92 -2.73 -4.90 5.48
C PRO A 92 -1.28 -4.56 5.84
N SER A 93 -0.83 -4.92 7.04
CA SER A 93 0.55 -4.68 7.49
C SER A 93 1.60 -5.41 6.65
N SER A 94 1.27 -6.58 6.08
CA SER A 94 2.19 -7.36 5.25
C SER A 94 2.58 -6.58 3.99
N PHE A 95 1.69 -5.73 3.46
CA PHE A 95 1.99 -4.91 2.30
C PHE A 95 3.12 -3.91 2.54
N GLY A 96 3.36 -3.50 3.79
CA GLY A 96 4.47 -2.61 4.14
C GLY A 96 5.86 -3.24 3.97
N LYS A 97 5.94 -4.57 3.76
CA LYS A 97 7.20 -5.28 3.56
C LYS A 97 7.66 -5.29 2.11
N PHE A 98 6.74 -5.11 1.15
CA PHE A 98 7.10 -5.11 -0.26
C PHE A 98 7.94 -3.90 -0.63
N THR A 99 9.05 -4.16 -1.30
CA THR A 99 9.91 -3.17 -1.93
C THR A 99 9.28 -2.65 -3.23
N ASP A 100 9.73 -1.49 -3.71
CA ASP A 100 9.26 -0.94 -4.98
C ASP A 100 9.55 -1.90 -6.17
N LYS A 101 10.61 -2.74 -6.08
CA LYS A 101 10.93 -3.76 -7.09
C LYS A 101 9.90 -4.89 -7.09
N GLU A 102 9.57 -5.42 -5.92
CA GLU A 102 8.57 -6.49 -5.78
C GLU A 102 7.18 -6.02 -6.19
N ILE A 103 6.82 -4.77 -5.85
CA ILE A 103 5.57 -4.17 -6.33
C ILE A 103 5.53 -4.17 -7.85
N LYS A 104 6.61 -3.75 -8.53
CA LYS A 104 6.65 -3.81 -10.00
C LYS A 104 6.46 -5.23 -10.55
N ILE A 105 7.08 -6.22 -9.91
CA ILE A 105 6.91 -7.63 -10.28
C ILE A 105 5.45 -8.05 -10.12
N ILE A 106 4.83 -7.75 -8.97
CA ILE A 106 3.41 -8.04 -8.69
C ILE A 106 2.53 -7.39 -9.76
N GLN A 107 2.74 -6.11 -10.05
CA GLN A 107 1.99 -5.37 -11.08
C GLN A 107 2.11 -6.01 -12.46
N GLU A 108 3.29 -6.49 -12.82
CA GLU A 108 3.50 -7.14 -14.12
C GLU A 108 2.83 -8.51 -14.19
N ARG A 109 2.91 -9.30 -13.10
CA ARG A 109 2.18 -10.56 -13.01
C ARG A 109 0.67 -10.34 -13.05
N ILE A 110 0.18 -9.24 -12.49
CA ILE A 110 -1.22 -8.81 -12.55
C ILE A 110 -1.67 -8.55 -13.99
N ARG A 111 -0.90 -7.76 -14.73
CA ARG A 111 -1.22 -7.46 -16.15
C ARG A 111 -1.27 -8.72 -17.00
N THR A 112 -0.42 -9.69 -16.71
CA THR A 112 -0.27 -10.93 -17.50
C THR A 112 -1.24 -12.05 -17.11
N ASN A 113 -1.82 -12.04 -15.90
CA ASN A 113 -2.66 -13.14 -15.38
C ASN A 113 -4.12 -12.75 -15.10
N SER A 114 -4.59 -11.59 -15.57
CA SER A 114 -5.91 -11.00 -15.25
C SER A 114 -7.13 -11.90 -15.51
N SER A 115 -6.98 -13.01 -16.24
CA SER A 115 -8.07 -13.91 -16.66
C SER A 115 -8.33 -15.12 -15.75
N ARG A 116 -7.60 -15.33 -14.65
CA ARG A 116 -7.80 -16.52 -13.78
C ARG A 116 -8.70 -16.24 -12.55
N PRO A 117 -9.30 -17.25 -11.90
CA PRO A 117 -9.84 -17.13 -10.55
C PRO A 117 -8.74 -17.42 -9.50
N ASN A 118 -8.72 -16.71 -8.36
CA ASN A 118 -7.76 -16.83 -7.23
C ASN A 118 -6.29 -16.42 -7.45
N TRP A 119 -5.88 -16.04 -8.65
CA TRP A 119 -4.47 -15.71 -8.95
C TRP A 119 -3.89 -14.51 -8.18
N LEU A 120 -4.72 -13.61 -7.64
CA LEU A 120 -4.25 -12.37 -7.00
C LEU A 120 -3.44 -12.65 -5.73
N GLU A 121 -3.86 -13.63 -4.91
CA GLU A 121 -3.11 -14.00 -3.71
C GLU A 121 -1.80 -14.71 -4.06
N ASP A 122 -1.85 -15.58 -5.07
CA ASP A 122 -0.69 -16.35 -5.54
C ASP A 122 0.43 -15.42 -6.08
N GLN A 123 0.12 -14.17 -6.44
CA GLN A 123 1.15 -13.20 -6.88
C GLN A 123 2.08 -12.75 -5.76
N PHE A 124 1.64 -12.88 -4.51
CA PHE A 124 2.42 -12.51 -3.34
C PHE A 124 3.27 -13.67 -2.81
N ASP A 125 3.01 -14.90 -3.27
CA ASP A 125 3.75 -16.09 -2.86
C ASP A 125 5.15 -16.13 -3.52
N GLY A 126 6.17 -16.48 -2.72
CA GLY A 126 7.56 -16.59 -3.17
C GLY A 126 8.36 -15.29 -3.21
N LEU A 127 7.85 -14.19 -2.66
CA LEU A 127 8.58 -12.94 -2.49
C LEU A 127 9.33 -12.94 -1.14
N ASP A 128 10.64 -12.73 -1.17
CA ASP A 128 11.50 -12.72 0.02
C ASP A 128 11.44 -11.35 0.71
N LEU A 129 10.67 -11.27 1.81
CA LEU A 129 10.27 -10.02 2.48
C LEU A 129 11.36 -9.38 3.35
N ASN A 130 12.63 -9.60 3.02
CA ASN A 130 13.77 -9.14 3.80
C ASN A 130 14.36 -7.86 3.22
N GLU A 131 13.98 -6.70 3.79
CA GLU A 131 14.92 -5.61 4.07
C GLU A 131 14.27 -4.53 4.95
N ASP A 132 14.61 -4.56 6.24
CA ASP A 132 14.27 -3.53 7.22
C ASP A 132 15.25 -2.35 7.08
N GLY A 133 15.09 -1.57 6.01
CA GLY A 133 15.81 -0.30 5.83
C GLY A 133 15.18 0.80 6.69
N TYR A 134 15.62 0.91 7.94
CA TYR A 134 15.28 2.00 8.85
C TYR A 134 16.27 3.16 8.71
N GLN A 135 15.78 4.33 8.30
CA GLN A 135 16.44 5.59 8.66
C GLN A 135 15.39 6.68 8.81
N CYS A 136 15.41 7.33 9.98
CA CYS A 136 14.67 8.54 10.29
C CYS A 136 15.24 9.73 9.53
#